data_AF-A0A520HMA1-F1
#
_entry.id   AF-A0A520HMA1-F1
#
_cell.length_a   1.000
_cell.length_b   1.000
_cell.length_c   1.000
_cell.angle_alpha   90.00
_cell.angle_beta   90.00
_cell.angle_gamma   90.00
#
_symmetry.space_group_name_H-M   'P 1'
#
loop_
_entity.id
_entity.type
_entity.pdbx_description
1 polymer ?
#
loop_
_entity_poly.entity_id
_entity_poly.type
_entity_poly.pdbx_seq_one_letter_code
_entity_poly.pdbx_strand_id
1 'polypeptide(L)'
;GTSTTTGDGGMTPEERSQSKILVYQYLPSRYGMNPEDLRKADAIEVVIGQGAKPGGGGMLLGQKISDRVAQMRNLPNGIDQRSACRHPDWTGPDDLEIKIEELREITDWEKPIYVKVGATRPYYDVALAVKSGADVVVLDGMQGGTAATQDVFIEHVGIPILAAIRPAVQALQDLGMHRKVQLIVSGGIRNGADVAKALALGADAVAIGTAALVALGDNDPAFEDDYRALGTTAGAYDDWQEGRDPAGITTQDPVLAARLDPIAAGRRLANYLAVLTLEAQTIARACGKSHLHNLEPEDLVALTIEAAAMARVPLAGTDWIPGKF
;
A
#
# COMPACT_ATOMS: atom_id res chain seq x y z
N GLY A 1 -11.60 8.18 8.21
CA GLY A 1 -11.79 6.82 8.74
C GLY A 1 -10.66 5.94 8.24
N THR A 2 -10.71 4.64 8.50
CA THR A 2 -9.68 3.67 8.07
C THR A 2 -10.36 2.52 7.31
N SER A 3 -9.73 2.05 6.25
CA SER A 3 -10.07 0.81 5.55
C SER A 3 -8.93 -0.20 5.68
N THR A 4 -9.24 -1.49 5.50
CA THR A 4 -8.25 -2.56 5.35
C THR A 4 -8.28 -3.11 3.93
N THR A 5 -7.24 -3.84 3.52
CA THR A 5 -7.18 -4.49 2.20
C THR A 5 -6.98 -5.99 2.38
N THR A 6 -7.62 -6.81 1.52
CA THR A 6 -7.51 -8.28 1.57
C THR A 6 -6.12 -8.82 1.22
N GLY A 7 -5.28 -7.97 0.60
CA GLY A 7 -4.02 -8.41 0.03
C GLY A 7 -4.20 -9.45 -1.09
N ASP A 8 -3.12 -10.18 -1.34
CA ASP A 8 -3.04 -11.15 -2.43
C ASP A 8 -3.80 -12.49 -2.16
N GLY A 9 -4.52 -12.59 -1.05
CA GLY A 9 -5.05 -13.85 -0.51
C GLY A 9 -6.49 -14.20 -0.86
N GLY A 10 -7.27 -13.24 -1.35
CA GLY A 10 -8.73 -13.31 -1.34
C GLY A 10 -9.30 -12.94 0.03
N MET A 11 -10.63 -12.97 0.15
CA MET A 11 -11.34 -12.54 1.36
C MET A 11 -11.59 -13.73 2.29
N THR A 12 -11.25 -13.59 3.57
CA THR A 12 -11.66 -14.56 4.59
C THR A 12 -12.97 -14.12 5.26
N PRO A 13 -13.81 -15.06 5.74
CA PRO A 13 -14.99 -14.72 6.53
C PRO A 13 -14.65 -13.89 7.78
N GLU A 14 -13.54 -14.21 8.44
CA GLU A 14 -13.06 -13.51 9.63
C GLU A 14 -12.72 -12.06 9.30
N GLU A 15 -11.91 -11.83 8.26
CA GLU A 15 -11.57 -10.48 7.80
C GLU A 15 -12.81 -9.66 7.46
N ARG A 16 -13.73 -10.21 6.67
CA ARG A 16 -14.96 -9.48 6.32
C ARG A 16 -15.79 -9.12 7.55
N SER A 17 -15.89 -10.02 8.52
CA SER A 17 -16.67 -9.80 9.76
C SER A 17 -16.06 -8.74 10.68
N GLN A 18 -14.74 -8.54 10.63
CA GLN A 18 -14.02 -7.61 11.50
C GLN A 18 -13.72 -6.26 10.84
N SER A 19 -13.85 -6.16 9.51
CA SER A 19 -13.59 -4.91 8.78
C SER A 19 -14.86 -4.07 8.62
N LYS A 20 -14.79 -2.80 9.05
CA LYS A 20 -15.82 -1.80 8.77
C LYS A 20 -15.84 -1.37 7.31
N ILE A 21 -14.66 -1.18 6.72
CA ILE A 21 -14.46 -0.88 5.30
C ILE A 21 -13.34 -1.79 4.83
N LEU A 22 -13.63 -2.65 3.84
CA LEU A 22 -12.68 -3.60 3.28
C LEU A 22 -12.58 -3.41 1.77
N VAL A 23 -11.36 -3.20 1.31
CA VAL A 23 -11.02 -3.10 -0.11
C VAL A 23 -10.52 -4.46 -0.57
N TYR A 24 -11.20 -5.05 -1.55
CA TYR A 24 -10.80 -6.33 -2.11
C TYR A 24 -9.74 -6.13 -3.20
N GLN A 25 -8.59 -6.79 -3.11
CA GLN A 25 -7.56 -6.71 -4.15
C GLN A 25 -7.77 -7.73 -5.27
N TYR A 26 -7.91 -7.23 -6.49
CA TYR A 26 -8.05 -7.99 -7.72
C TYR A 26 -6.71 -8.08 -8.45
N LEU A 27 -6.07 -9.25 -8.37
CA LEU A 27 -4.67 -9.47 -8.76
C LEU A 27 -4.52 -10.11 -10.15
N PRO A 28 -3.35 -10.01 -10.80
CA PRO A 28 -3.05 -10.67 -12.07
C PRO A 28 -3.41 -12.17 -12.13
N SER A 29 -3.13 -12.93 -11.08
CA SER A 29 -3.37 -14.38 -11.06
C SER A 29 -4.74 -14.82 -10.54
N ARG A 30 -5.60 -13.89 -10.08
CA ARG A 30 -6.95 -14.20 -9.58
C ARG A 30 -7.01 -15.21 -8.42
N TYR A 31 -5.93 -15.39 -7.69
CA TYR A 31 -5.93 -16.27 -6.51
C TYR A 31 -6.96 -15.80 -5.48
N GLY A 32 -7.78 -16.73 -4.99
CA GLY A 32 -8.85 -16.44 -4.02
C GLY A 32 -10.01 -15.61 -4.57
N MET A 33 -9.99 -15.22 -5.85
CA MET A 33 -11.03 -14.39 -6.45
C MET A 33 -12.30 -15.18 -6.68
N ASN A 34 -13.40 -14.71 -6.08
CA ASN A 34 -14.74 -15.16 -6.38
C ASN A 34 -15.70 -13.96 -6.44
N PRO A 35 -16.72 -13.98 -7.33
CA PRO A 35 -17.64 -12.86 -7.49
C PRO A 35 -18.48 -12.52 -6.24
N GLU A 36 -18.76 -13.49 -5.37
CA GLU A 36 -19.53 -13.23 -4.16
C GLU A 36 -18.77 -12.32 -3.20
N ASP A 37 -17.47 -12.53 -3.03
CA ASP A 37 -16.65 -11.70 -2.15
C ASP A 37 -16.40 -10.31 -2.74
N LEU A 38 -16.30 -10.19 -4.08
CA LEU A 38 -16.29 -8.88 -4.75
C LEU A 38 -17.54 -8.05 -4.40
N ARG A 39 -18.73 -8.68 -4.37
CA ARG A 39 -19.99 -8.00 -3.99
C ARG A 39 -20.05 -7.64 -2.51
N LYS A 40 -19.40 -8.42 -1.64
CA LYS A 40 -19.33 -8.16 -0.19
C LYS A 40 -18.29 -7.10 0.18
N ALA A 41 -17.38 -6.73 -0.73
CA ALA A 41 -16.38 -5.70 -0.50
C ALA A 41 -17.00 -4.30 -0.49
N ASP A 42 -16.29 -3.33 0.10
CA ASP A 42 -16.69 -1.91 0.08
C ASP A 42 -16.05 -1.14 -1.08
N ALA A 43 -15.00 -1.71 -1.67
CA ALA A 43 -14.32 -1.25 -2.88
C ALA A 43 -13.53 -2.41 -3.50
N ILE A 44 -13.17 -2.28 -4.77
CA ILE A 44 -12.28 -3.24 -5.46
C ILE A 44 -11.04 -2.50 -5.92
N GLU A 45 -9.86 -3.01 -5.58
CA GLU A 45 -8.57 -2.49 -6.02
C GLU A 45 -7.93 -3.41 -7.07
N VAL A 46 -7.90 -2.96 -8.32
CA VAL A 46 -7.16 -3.62 -9.40
C VAL A 46 -5.68 -3.36 -9.20
N VAL A 47 -4.91 -4.41 -8.91
CA VAL A 47 -3.49 -4.31 -8.58
C VAL A 47 -2.65 -4.53 -9.83
N ILE A 48 -2.13 -3.45 -10.40
CA ILE A 48 -1.20 -3.50 -11.54
C ILE A 48 0.23 -3.75 -11.04
N GLY A 49 0.59 -3.17 -9.89
CA GLY A 49 1.90 -3.37 -9.27
C GLY A 49 1.95 -2.86 -7.83
N GLN A 50 3.06 -3.15 -7.16
CA GLN A 50 3.35 -2.68 -5.80
C GLN A 50 4.74 -2.04 -5.73
N GLY A 51 4.97 -1.22 -4.70
CA GLY A 51 6.20 -0.46 -4.53
C GLY A 51 7.48 -1.30 -4.54
N ALA A 52 7.50 -2.42 -3.81
CA ALA A 52 8.66 -3.31 -3.71
C ALA A 52 9.06 -4.02 -5.01
N LYS A 53 8.13 -4.13 -5.97
CA LYS A 53 8.32 -4.85 -7.24
C LYS A 53 7.34 -4.35 -8.30
N PRO A 54 7.48 -3.11 -8.80
CA PRO A 54 6.48 -2.48 -9.66
C PRO A 54 6.13 -3.26 -10.93
N GLY A 55 7.10 -3.98 -11.52
CA GLY A 55 6.92 -4.84 -12.69
C GLY A 55 6.95 -6.34 -12.38
N GLY A 56 6.85 -6.74 -11.11
CA GLY A 56 6.87 -8.12 -10.67
C GLY A 56 5.48 -8.66 -10.32
N GLY A 57 5.39 -9.96 -10.05
CA GLY A 57 4.17 -10.59 -9.53
C GLY A 57 4.27 -10.91 -8.03
N GLY A 58 3.12 -11.07 -7.37
CA GLY A 58 3.00 -11.66 -6.03
C GLY A 58 3.73 -13.00 -5.93
N MET A 59 4.34 -13.26 -4.76
CA MET A 59 5.10 -14.49 -4.48
C MET A 59 4.74 -15.00 -3.10
N LEU A 60 4.53 -16.31 -2.97
CA LEU A 60 4.38 -16.99 -1.69
C LEU A 60 5.09 -18.34 -1.77
N LEU A 61 6.09 -18.56 -0.91
CA LEU A 61 6.87 -19.79 -0.91
C LEU A 61 6.04 -20.98 -0.42
N GLY A 62 6.32 -22.17 -0.95
CA GLY A 62 5.59 -23.42 -0.68
C GLY A 62 5.43 -23.74 0.80
N GLN A 63 6.45 -23.46 1.62
CA GLN A 63 6.40 -23.66 3.07
C GLN A 63 5.35 -22.80 3.79
N LYS A 64 4.87 -21.73 3.16
CA LYS A 64 3.77 -20.87 3.65
C LYS A 64 2.44 -21.19 2.99
N ILE A 65 2.35 -22.27 2.20
CA ILE A 65 1.11 -22.73 1.58
C ILE A 65 0.59 -23.91 2.41
N SER A 66 -0.03 -23.56 3.54
CA SER A 66 -0.78 -24.50 4.37
C SER A 66 -2.02 -25.01 3.64
N ASP A 67 -2.68 -26.06 4.17
CA ASP A 67 -3.91 -26.59 3.58
C ASP A 67 -5.00 -25.53 3.42
N ARG A 68 -5.12 -24.61 4.40
CA ARG A 68 -6.05 -23.49 4.34
C ARG A 68 -5.71 -22.56 3.18
N VAL A 69 -4.44 -22.17 3.03
CA VAL A 69 -3.99 -21.27 1.95
C VAL A 69 -4.14 -21.93 0.58
N ALA A 70 -3.77 -23.21 0.48
CA ALA A 70 -3.94 -24.03 -0.71
C ALA A 70 -5.40 -24.06 -1.18
N GLN A 71 -6.34 -24.32 -0.25
CA GLN A 71 -7.79 -24.30 -0.54
C GLN A 71 -8.28 -22.92 -0.97
N MET A 72 -7.89 -21.87 -0.25
CA MET A 72 -8.30 -20.50 -0.60
C MET A 72 -7.83 -20.09 -1.99
N ARG A 73 -6.65 -20.54 -2.42
CA ARG A 73 -6.03 -20.11 -3.68
C ARG A 73 -6.18 -21.12 -4.82
N ASN A 74 -6.87 -22.24 -4.60
CA ASN A 74 -6.93 -23.36 -5.55
C ASN A 74 -5.54 -23.82 -6.00
N LEU A 75 -4.61 -23.95 -5.06
CA LEU A 75 -3.22 -24.36 -5.28
C LEU A 75 -2.92 -25.70 -4.59
N PRO A 76 -1.98 -26.50 -5.12
CA PRO A 76 -1.43 -27.63 -4.38
C PRO A 76 -0.63 -27.15 -3.16
N ASN A 77 -0.75 -27.87 -2.04
CA ASN A 77 0.03 -27.61 -0.83
C ASN A 77 1.54 -27.73 -1.12
N GLY A 78 2.34 -26.85 -0.52
CA GLY A 78 3.80 -26.95 -0.57
C GLY A 78 4.45 -26.45 -1.86
N ILE A 79 3.67 -25.99 -2.84
CA ILE A 79 4.18 -25.54 -4.14
C ILE A 79 4.21 -24.02 -4.21
N ASP A 80 5.40 -23.46 -4.41
CA ASP A 80 5.60 -22.02 -4.62
C ASP A 80 4.55 -21.39 -5.55
N GLN A 81 3.89 -20.36 -5.03
CA GLN A 81 3.03 -19.50 -5.84
C GLN A 81 3.84 -18.38 -6.46
N ARG A 82 3.76 -18.28 -7.79
CA ARG A 82 4.31 -17.16 -8.57
C ARG A 82 3.19 -16.55 -9.39
N SER A 83 2.81 -15.32 -9.07
CA SER A 83 1.81 -14.59 -9.84
C SER A 83 2.40 -14.10 -11.16
N ALA A 84 1.57 -13.98 -12.18
CA ALA A 84 1.95 -13.27 -13.40
C ALA A 84 2.28 -11.80 -13.08
N CYS A 85 3.21 -11.20 -13.84
CA CYS A 85 3.58 -9.79 -13.73
C CYS A 85 2.60 -8.85 -14.45
N ARG A 86 1.66 -9.40 -15.22
CA ARG A 86 0.59 -8.67 -15.90
C ARG A 86 -0.71 -9.45 -15.79
N HIS A 87 -1.83 -8.74 -15.79
CA HIS A 87 -3.12 -9.38 -15.96
C HIS A 87 -3.15 -10.06 -17.34
N PRO A 88 -3.53 -11.35 -17.42
CA PRO A 88 -3.46 -12.12 -18.66
C PRO A 88 -4.54 -11.74 -19.67
N ASP A 89 -5.64 -11.16 -19.18
CA ASP A 89 -6.87 -10.85 -19.90
C ASP A 89 -6.93 -9.42 -20.46
N TRP A 90 -5.91 -8.60 -20.22
CA TRP A 90 -5.81 -7.26 -20.79
C TRP A 90 -4.35 -6.81 -20.98
N THR A 91 -4.10 -5.91 -21.93
CA THR A 91 -2.73 -5.51 -22.30
C THR A 91 -2.46 -4.03 -22.11
N GLY A 92 -3.50 -3.19 -22.03
CA GLY A 92 -3.36 -1.75 -21.93
C GLY A 92 -4.57 -1.06 -21.30
N PRO A 93 -4.55 0.29 -21.25
CA PRO A 93 -5.58 1.10 -20.61
C PRO A 93 -6.97 1.02 -21.30
N ASP A 94 -7.02 0.66 -22.57
CA ASP A 94 -8.29 0.44 -23.29
C ASP A 94 -8.95 -0.87 -22.84
N ASP A 95 -8.16 -1.93 -22.70
CA ASP A 95 -8.66 -3.20 -22.17
C ASP A 95 -8.97 -3.10 -20.65
N LEU A 96 -8.22 -2.28 -19.90
CA LEU A 96 -8.47 -2.03 -18.47
C LEU A 96 -9.80 -1.32 -18.25
N GLU A 97 -10.21 -0.42 -19.15
CA GLU A 97 -11.52 0.22 -19.12
C GLU A 97 -12.65 -0.82 -19.17
N ILE A 98 -12.58 -1.74 -20.12
CA ILE A 98 -13.53 -2.86 -20.23
C ILE A 98 -13.51 -3.71 -18.95
N LYS A 99 -12.33 -3.99 -18.39
CA LYS A 99 -12.22 -4.74 -17.13
C LYS A 99 -12.88 -4.01 -15.95
N ILE A 100 -12.72 -2.70 -15.88
CA ILE A 100 -13.35 -1.87 -14.84
C ILE A 100 -14.87 -1.89 -15.02
N GLU A 101 -15.38 -1.82 -16.25
CA GLU A 101 -16.81 -1.98 -16.54
C GLU A 101 -17.33 -3.35 -16.08
N GLU A 102 -16.64 -4.45 -16.40
CA GLU A 102 -17.02 -5.79 -15.93
C GLU A 102 -17.08 -5.87 -14.39
N LEU A 103 -16.12 -5.27 -13.68
CA LEU A 103 -16.12 -5.25 -12.21
C LEU A 103 -17.29 -4.42 -11.65
N ARG A 104 -17.63 -3.31 -12.31
CA ARG A 104 -18.82 -2.52 -11.96
C ARG A 104 -20.09 -3.33 -12.19
N GLU A 105 -20.21 -4.05 -13.30
CA GLU A 105 -21.35 -4.94 -13.56
C GLU A 105 -21.47 -6.06 -12.52
N ILE A 106 -20.37 -6.71 -12.15
CA ILE A 106 -20.36 -7.77 -11.11
C ILE A 106 -20.89 -7.25 -9.78
N THR A 107 -20.64 -5.98 -9.48
CA THR A 107 -20.97 -5.33 -8.21
C THR A 107 -22.21 -4.44 -8.27
N ASP A 108 -23.04 -4.58 -9.31
CA ASP A 108 -24.26 -3.80 -9.51
C ASP A 108 -24.00 -2.28 -9.47
N TRP A 109 -22.81 -1.86 -9.90
CA TRP A 109 -22.34 -0.46 -9.93
C TRP A 109 -22.27 0.22 -8.55
N GLU A 110 -22.27 -0.55 -7.47
CA GLU A 110 -22.28 -0.01 -6.10
C GLU A 110 -20.90 0.27 -5.54
N LYS A 111 -19.85 -0.38 -6.06
CA LYS A 111 -18.52 -0.36 -5.45
C LYS A 111 -17.55 0.49 -6.28
N PRO A 112 -16.79 1.40 -5.65
CA PRO A 112 -15.76 2.16 -6.34
C PRO A 112 -14.60 1.23 -6.73
N ILE A 113 -13.98 1.54 -7.87
CA ILE A 113 -12.86 0.80 -8.42
C ILE A 113 -11.57 1.59 -8.28
N TYR A 114 -10.62 1.01 -7.56
CA TYR A 114 -9.30 1.58 -7.33
C TYR A 114 -8.33 0.95 -8.33
N VAL A 115 -7.35 1.73 -8.78
CA VAL A 115 -6.24 1.22 -9.60
C VAL A 115 -4.95 1.46 -8.83
N LYS A 116 -4.31 0.38 -8.40
CA LYS A 116 -3.04 0.42 -7.68
C LYS A 116 -1.86 0.19 -8.62
N VAL A 117 -0.91 1.12 -8.58
CA VAL A 117 0.30 1.11 -9.41
C VAL A 117 1.54 1.28 -8.54
N GLY A 118 2.59 0.51 -8.83
CA GLY A 118 3.92 0.79 -8.31
C GLY A 118 4.48 2.03 -9.00
N ALA A 119 4.89 3.03 -8.23
CA ALA A 119 5.33 4.32 -8.77
C ALA A 119 6.56 4.13 -9.66
N THR A 120 6.41 4.43 -10.95
CA THR A 120 7.53 4.43 -11.91
C THR A 120 7.47 5.64 -12.84
N ARG A 121 6.29 5.92 -13.41
CA ARG A 121 6.02 7.07 -14.29
C ARG A 121 4.75 7.78 -13.81
N PRO A 122 4.75 8.40 -12.62
CA PRO A 122 3.52 8.73 -11.89
C PRO A 122 2.52 9.59 -12.67
N TYR A 123 3.01 10.54 -13.48
CA TYR A 123 2.14 11.33 -14.34
C TYR A 123 1.34 10.44 -15.30
N TYR A 124 2.03 9.54 -16.02
CA TYR A 124 1.40 8.66 -17.01
C TYR A 124 0.61 7.54 -16.34
N ASP A 125 1.14 6.95 -15.26
CA ASP A 125 0.46 5.87 -14.53
C ASP A 125 -0.92 6.35 -14.05
N VAL A 126 -0.99 7.56 -13.49
CA VAL A 126 -2.24 8.20 -13.03
C VAL A 126 -3.12 8.61 -14.20
N ALA A 127 -2.56 9.20 -15.26
CA ALA A 127 -3.34 9.60 -16.43
C ALA A 127 -4.02 8.39 -17.10
N LEU A 128 -3.33 7.26 -17.20
CA LEU A 128 -3.85 6.02 -17.75
C LEU A 128 -4.90 5.37 -16.83
N ALA A 129 -4.69 5.39 -15.51
CA ALA A 129 -5.68 4.91 -14.55
C ALA A 129 -6.99 5.73 -14.63
N VAL A 130 -6.88 7.06 -14.68
CA VAL A 130 -8.03 7.97 -14.87
C VAL A 130 -8.73 7.69 -16.20
N LYS A 131 -7.97 7.56 -17.29
CA LYS A 131 -8.50 7.22 -18.62
C LYS A 131 -9.29 5.91 -18.61
N SER A 132 -8.87 4.95 -17.77
CA SER A 132 -9.51 3.64 -17.67
C SER A 132 -10.77 3.64 -16.77
N GLY A 133 -11.12 4.76 -16.14
CA GLY A 133 -12.33 4.87 -15.31
C GLY A 133 -12.12 4.57 -13.81
N ALA A 134 -10.89 4.72 -13.31
CA ALA A 134 -10.60 4.59 -11.89
C ALA A 134 -11.30 5.67 -11.05
N ASP A 135 -11.97 5.28 -9.96
CA ASP A 135 -12.52 6.22 -8.98
C ASP A 135 -11.43 6.69 -7.99
N VAL A 136 -10.42 5.84 -7.77
CA VAL A 136 -9.26 6.09 -6.90
C VAL A 136 -7.99 5.55 -7.55
N VAL A 137 -6.91 6.31 -7.47
CA VAL A 137 -5.56 5.83 -7.84
C VAL A 137 -4.75 5.62 -6.57
N VAL A 138 -4.17 4.43 -6.42
CA VAL A 138 -3.26 4.11 -5.33
C VAL A 138 -1.83 4.04 -5.87
N LEU A 139 -1.01 5.01 -5.48
CA LEU A 139 0.37 5.14 -5.94
C LEU A 139 1.33 4.63 -4.86
N ASP A 140 2.04 3.55 -5.15
CA ASP A 140 2.88 2.85 -4.18
C ASP A 140 4.36 3.06 -4.48
N GLY A 141 5.06 3.84 -3.64
CA GLY A 141 6.47 4.17 -3.81
C GLY A 141 7.39 3.00 -3.50
N MET A 142 8.64 3.06 -3.99
CA MET A 142 9.63 1.97 -3.86
C MET A 142 9.89 1.51 -2.42
N GLN A 143 9.56 2.34 -1.43
CA GLN A 143 9.66 2.04 0.00
C GLN A 143 8.50 1.16 0.52
N GLY A 144 7.66 0.62 -0.37
CA GLY A 144 6.63 -0.36 -0.04
C GLY A 144 7.26 -1.67 0.41
N GLY A 145 6.70 -2.29 1.46
CA GLY A 145 7.19 -3.58 1.95
C GLY A 145 6.75 -4.76 1.08
N THR A 146 7.44 -5.89 1.23
CA THR A 146 7.03 -7.18 0.68
C THR A 146 7.59 -8.29 1.55
N ALA A 147 6.85 -9.40 1.67
CA ALA A 147 7.35 -10.58 2.37
C ALA A 147 8.21 -11.48 1.47
N ALA A 148 8.10 -11.36 0.14
CA ALA A 148 8.86 -12.18 -0.81
C ALA A 148 8.99 -11.49 -2.19
N THR A 149 10.22 -11.21 -2.59
CA THR A 149 10.62 -10.88 -3.96
C THR A 149 12.14 -11.02 -4.09
N GLN A 150 12.68 -10.88 -5.29
CA GLN A 150 14.13 -10.82 -5.51
C GLN A 150 14.69 -9.47 -5.04
N ASP A 151 15.82 -9.46 -4.34
CA ASP A 151 16.48 -8.25 -3.81
C ASP A 151 16.73 -7.19 -4.88
N VAL A 152 17.06 -7.62 -6.11
CA VAL A 152 17.25 -6.72 -7.25
C VAL A 152 16.03 -5.82 -7.52
N PHE A 153 14.81 -6.27 -7.21
CA PHE A 153 13.62 -5.43 -7.30
C PHE A 153 13.54 -4.41 -6.16
N ILE A 154 13.76 -4.86 -4.92
CA ILE A 154 13.68 -4.02 -3.72
C ILE A 154 14.71 -2.88 -3.82
N GLU A 155 15.94 -3.20 -4.20
CA GLU A 155 17.07 -2.28 -4.15
C GLU A 155 17.17 -1.35 -5.37
N HIS A 156 16.58 -1.72 -6.51
CA HIS A 156 16.89 -1.05 -7.79
C HIS A 156 15.69 -0.65 -8.64
N VAL A 157 14.45 -0.89 -8.21
CA VAL A 157 13.26 -0.61 -9.03
C VAL A 157 12.26 0.28 -8.30
N GLY A 158 11.65 1.21 -9.06
CA GLY A 158 10.63 2.14 -8.56
C GLY A 158 11.20 3.52 -8.21
N ILE A 159 10.34 4.39 -7.69
CA ILE A 159 10.75 5.72 -7.21
C ILE A 159 10.21 6.01 -5.79
N PRO A 160 10.89 6.86 -5.01
CA PRO A 160 10.43 7.25 -3.67
C PRO A 160 9.06 7.93 -3.70
N ILE A 161 8.19 7.65 -2.72
CA ILE A 161 6.80 8.11 -2.79
C ILE A 161 6.69 9.64 -2.85
N LEU A 162 7.47 10.38 -2.06
CA LEU A 162 7.38 11.84 -1.99
C LEU A 162 7.72 12.51 -3.34
N ALA A 163 8.62 11.90 -4.13
CA ALA A 163 8.94 12.36 -5.47
C ALA A 163 7.81 12.07 -6.48
N ALA A 164 6.97 11.08 -6.18
CA ALA A 164 5.91 10.60 -7.06
C ALA A 164 4.60 11.40 -6.94
N ILE A 165 4.34 12.01 -5.78
CA ILE A 165 3.06 12.69 -5.48
C ILE A 165 2.80 13.87 -6.42
N ARG A 166 3.76 14.79 -6.57
CA ARG A 166 3.51 16.02 -7.36
C ARG A 166 3.30 15.74 -8.85
N PRO A 167 4.07 14.85 -9.52
CA PRO A 167 3.75 14.45 -10.89
C PRO A 167 2.37 13.78 -11.03
N ALA A 168 1.95 12.97 -10.05
CA ALA A 168 0.62 12.37 -10.02
C ALA A 168 -0.50 13.41 -9.87
N VAL A 169 -0.32 14.36 -8.95
CA VAL A 169 -1.25 15.48 -8.75
C VAL A 169 -1.34 16.35 -9.99
N GLN A 170 -0.21 16.61 -10.67
CA GLN A 170 -0.19 17.34 -11.93
C GLN A 170 -1.04 16.64 -13.00
N ALA A 171 -0.92 15.32 -13.17
CA ALA A 171 -1.75 14.57 -14.11
C ALA A 171 -3.25 14.70 -13.80
N LEU A 172 -3.63 14.61 -12.52
CA LEU A 172 -5.01 14.82 -12.10
C LEU A 172 -5.49 16.24 -12.38
N GLN A 173 -4.64 17.26 -12.20
CA GLN A 173 -4.98 18.65 -12.48
C GLN A 173 -5.16 18.89 -13.98
N ASP A 174 -4.24 18.40 -14.81
CA ASP A 174 -4.26 18.56 -16.28
C ASP A 174 -5.48 17.87 -16.90
N LEU A 175 -5.94 16.76 -16.31
CA LEU A 175 -7.16 16.05 -16.71
C LEU A 175 -8.44 16.63 -16.09
N GLY A 176 -8.35 17.65 -15.24
CA GLY A 176 -9.50 18.23 -14.54
C GLY A 176 -10.16 17.27 -13.53
N MET A 177 -9.40 16.29 -13.04
CA MET A 177 -9.82 15.20 -12.13
C MET A 177 -9.26 15.33 -10.71
N HIS A 178 -8.45 16.34 -10.42
CA HIS A 178 -7.95 16.58 -9.07
C HIS A 178 -9.11 16.73 -8.08
N ARG A 179 -9.09 15.92 -7.00
CA ARG A 179 -10.15 15.78 -5.98
C ARG A 179 -11.49 15.23 -6.50
N LYS A 180 -11.58 14.78 -7.76
CA LYS A 180 -12.69 13.96 -8.29
C LYS A 180 -12.32 12.49 -8.30
N VAL A 181 -11.12 12.19 -8.80
CA VAL A 181 -10.44 10.89 -8.60
C VAL A 181 -9.50 11.06 -7.43
N GLN A 182 -9.67 10.22 -6.40
CA GLN A 182 -8.87 10.33 -5.18
C GLN A 182 -7.46 9.75 -5.42
N LEU A 183 -6.44 10.38 -4.84
CA LEU A 183 -5.07 9.90 -4.83
C LEU A 183 -4.70 9.36 -3.44
N ILE A 184 -4.53 8.05 -3.34
CA ILE A 184 -3.97 7.40 -2.15
C ILE A 184 -2.50 7.12 -2.41
N VAL A 185 -1.64 7.36 -1.41
CA VAL A 185 -0.20 7.11 -1.54
C VAL A 185 0.29 6.12 -0.48
N SER A 186 1.23 5.25 -0.86
CA SER A 186 1.87 4.30 0.06
C SER A 186 3.36 4.18 -0.21
N GLY A 187 4.05 3.49 0.70
CA GLY A 187 5.51 3.32 0.68
C GLY A 187 6.20 4.26 1.65
N GLY A 188 6.74 3.73 2.74
CA GLY A 188 7.55 4.51 3.69
C GLY A 188 6.81 5.51 4.59
N ILE A 189 5.48 5.51 4.65
CA ILE A 189 4.70 6.35 5.58
C ILE A 189 4.72 5.72 6.99
N ARG A 190 5.28 6.43 7.98
CA ARG A 190 5.54 5.86 9.32
C ARG A 190 4.98 6.65 10.50
N ASN A 191 4.76 7.95 10.36
CA ASN A 191 4.36 8.84 11.44
C ASN A 191 3.50 10.00 10.90
N GLY A 192 2.92 10.81 11.79
CA GLY A 192 1.99 11.86 11.38
C GLY A 192 2.64 12.97 10.56
N ALA A 193 3.96 13.16 10.67
CA ALA A 193 4.70 14.08 9.82
C ALA A 193 4.79 13.58 8.37
N ASP A 194 5.00 12.28 8.17
CA ASP A 194 4.95 11.67 6.83
C ASP A 194 3.54 11.81 6.23
N VAL A 195 2.48 11.61 7.03
CA VAL A 195 1.09 11.83 6.61
C VAL A 195 0.85 13.29 6.20
N ALA A 196 1.23 14.24 7.06
CA ALA A 196 1.04 15.67 6.79
C ALA A 196 1.76 16.11 5.50
N LYS A 197 3.00 15.65 5.28
CA LYS A 197 3.74 15.91 4.03
C LYS A 197 3.03 15.34 2.81
N ALA A 198 2.57 14.10 2.88
CA ALA A 198 1.87 13.46 1.76
C ALA A 198 0.59 14.21 1.37
N LEU A 199 -0.22 14.60 2.36
CA LEU A 199 -1.44 15.37 2.14
C LEU A 199 -1.14 16.79 1.61
N ALA A 200 -0.14 17.47 2.18
CA ALA A 200 0.32 18.78 1.71
C ALA A 200 0.77 18.75 0.24
N LEU A 201 1.47 17.69 -0.17
CA LEU A 201 1.89 17.51 -1.56
C LEU A 201 0.72 17.24 -2.52
N GLY A 202 -0.46 16.88 -1.99
CA GLY A 202 -1.72 16.79 -2.73
C GLY A 202 -2.39 15.42 -2.72
N ALA A 203 -1.93 14.46 -1.90
CA ALA A 203 -2.65 13.21 -1.69
C ALA A 203 -3.98 13.43 -0.95
N ASP A 204 -4.94 12.52 -1.12
CA ASP A 204 -6.22 12.50 -0.40
C ASP A 204 -6.15 11.60 0.84
N ALA A 205 -5.37 10.52 0.78
CA ALA A 205 -5.12 9.62 1.90
C ALA A 205 -3.76 8.94 1.78
N VAL A 206 -3.35 8.28 2.86
CA VAL A 206 -2.16 7.43 2.89
C VAL A 206 -2.55 6.00 3.22
N ALA A 207 -1.79 5.03 2.72
CA ALA A 207 -1.85 3.64 3.16
C ALA A 207 -0.53 3.24 3.85
N ILE A 208 -0.66 2.48 4.94
CA ILE A 208 0.43 2.06 5.82
C ILE A 208 0.46 0.52 5.90
N GLY A 209 1.64 -0.05 5.73
CA GLY A 209 1.88 -1.49 5.81
C GLY A 209 2.87 -1.81 6.94
N THR A 210 4.17 -1.71 6.66
CA THR A 210 5.25 -2.04 7.60
C THR A 210 5.11 -1.34 8.95
N ALA A 211 4.79 -0.04 9.00
CA ALA A 211 4.62 0.66 10.27
C ALA A 211 3.43 0.12 11.11
N ALA A 212 2.38 -0.38 10.45
CA ALA A 212 1.29 -1.07 11.12
C ALA A 212 1.73 -2.45 11.64
N LEU A 213 2.53 -3.20 10.87
CA LEU A 213 3.10 -4.48 11.33
C LEU A 213 4.01 -4.30 12.56
N VAL A 214 4.90 -3.30 12.53
CA VAL A 214 5.75 -2.95 13.68
C VAL A 214 4.89 -2.58 14.90
N ALA A 215 3.80 -1.81 14.71
CA ALA A 215 2.87 -1.53 15.80
C ALA A 215 2.17 -2.80 16.35
N LEU A 216 1.92 -3.80 15.50
CA LEU A 216 1.39 -5.10 15.94
C LEU A 216 2.42 -5.90 16.75
N GLY A 217 3.71 -5.59 16.67
CA GLY A 217 4.80 -6.30 17.37
C GLY A 217 5.80 -6.98 16.43
N ASP A 218 5.79 -6.64 15.14
CA ASP A 218 6.81 -7.12 14.21
C ASP A 218 8.19 -6.65 14.67
N ASN A 219 9.18 -7.56 14.64
CA ASN A 219 10.55 -7.26 15.07
C ASN A 219 10.69 -6.80 16.54
N ASP A 220 9.76 -7.21 17.43
CA ASP A 220 9.78 -6.80 18.84
C ASP A 220 11.00 -7.35 19.60
N PRO A 221 11.75 -6.51 20.36
CA PRO A 221 12.87 -6.94 21.20
C PRO A 221 12.54 -8.05 22.22
N ALA A 222 11.27 -8.27 22.55
CA ALA A 222 10.84 -9.39 23.37
C ALA A 222 11.23 -10.77 22.79
N PHE A 223 11.44 -10.86 21.47
CA PHE A 223 11.85 -12.09 20.78
C PHE A 223 13.33 -12.09 20.37
N GLU A 224 14.18 -11.25 20.97
CA GLU A 224 15.61 -11.11 20.62
C GLU A 224 16.36 -12.46 20.62
N ASP A 225 16.10 -13.36 21.58
CA ASP A 225 16.76 -14.65 21.62
C ASP A 225 16.34 -15.58 20.45
N ASP A 226 15.07 -15.52 20.03
CA ASP A 226 14.59 -16.25 18.86
C ASP A 226 15.20 -15.66 17.58
N TYR A 227 15.30 -14.33 17.47
CA TYR A 227 15.96 -13.66 16.34
C TYR A 227 17.44 -14.02 16.24
N ARG A 228 18.15 -14.09 17.37
CA ARG A 228 19.55 -14.56 17.42
C ARG A 228 19.70 -16.00 16.97
N ALA A 229 18.75 -16.87 17.32
CA ALA A 229 18.73 -18.25 16.85
C ALA A 229 18.55 -18.36 15.33
N LEU A 230 17.92 -17.36 14.70
CA LEU A 230 17.81 -17.21 13.25
C LEU A 230 19.01 -16.49 12.62
N GLY A 231 19.99 -16.04 13.39
CA GLY A 231 21.17 -15.33 12.91
C GLY A 231 20.98 -13.83 12.66
N THR A 232 19.94 -13.23 13.24
CA THR A 232 19.64 -11.79 13.14
C THR A 232 19.40 -11.17 14.53
N THR A 233 18.82 -9.97 14.59
CA THR A 233 18.43 -9.25 15.81
C THR A 233 17.08 -8.57 15.62
N ALA A 234 16.39 -8.25 16.72
CA ALA A 234 15.16 -7.49 16.68
C ALA A 234 15.35 -6.15 15.95
N GLY A 235 14.43 -5.85 15.04
CA GLY A 235 14.47 -4.66 14.18
C GLY A 235 15.18 -4.87 12.83
N ALA A 236 15.80 -6.04 12.62
CA ALA A 236 16.56 -6.35 11.41
C ALA A 236 16.17 -7.70 10.76
N TYR A 237 15.18 -8.43 11.30
CA TYR A 237 14.69 -9.63 10.62
C TYR A 237 13.89 -9.24 9.37
N ASP A 238 14.26 -9.80 8.23
CA ASP A 238 13.68 -9.54 6.91
C ASP A 238 13.39 -10.82 6.09
N ASP A 239 13.72 -12.01 6.61
CA ASP A 239 13.49 -13.31 5.95
C ASP A 239 12.03 -13.82 6.04
N TRP A 240 11.06 -12.92 5.83
CA TRP A 240 9.62 -13.18 5.93
C TRP A 240 9.14 -14.31 5.01
N GLN A 241 9.83 -14.53 3.89
CA GLN A 241 9.57 -15.59 2.93
C GLN A 241 9.71 -16.98 3.57
N GLU A 242 10.51 -17.11 4.62
CA GLU A 242 10.76 -18.36 5.33
C GLU A 242 9.57 -18.81 6.18
N GLY A 243 8.71 -17.87 6.58
CA GLY A 243 7.61 -18.17 7.49
C GLY A 243 8.06 -18.52 8.91
N ARG A 244 9.28 -18.11 9.30
CA ARG A 244 9.87 -18.36 10.62
C ARG A 244 9.76 -17.18 11.58
N ASP A 245 8.87 -16.23 11.29
CA ASP A 245 8.67 -15.02 12.09
C ASP A 245 8.39 -15.34 13.58
N PRO A 246 9.32 -15.02 14.50
CA PRO A 246 9.15 -15.24 15.93
C PRO A 246 7.96 -14.48 16.54
N ALA A 247 7.56 -13.34 15.96
CA ALA A 247 6.45 -12.52 16.44
C ALA A 247 5.07 -13.10 16.10
N GLY A 248 5.01 -14.13 15.25
CA GLY A 248 3.77 -14.82 14.90
C GLY A 248 2.89 -14.06 13.89
N ILE A 249 3.39 -12.99 13.25
CA ILE A 249 2.63 -12.15 12.33
C ILE A 249 2.72 -12.69 10.91
N THR A 250 3.94 -12.98 10.43
CA THR A 250 4.23 -13.33 9.04
C THR A 250 4.59 -14.81 8.88
N THR A 251 3.85 -15.70 9.54
CA THR A 251 4.07 -17.15 9.52
C THR A 251 2.78 -17.92 9.23
N GLN A 252 2.90 -19.21 8.86
CA GLN A 252 1.81 -20.19 8.82
C GLN A 252 2.07 -21.37 9.76
N ASP A 253 3.17 -21.34 10.53
CA ASP A 253 3.46 -22.31 11.57
C ASP A 253 2.48 -22.09 12.73
N PRO A 254 1.69 -23.11 13.15
CA PRO A 254 0.69 -22.93 14.20
C PRO A 254 1.27 -22.54 15.57
N VAL A 255 2.50 -22.98 15.88
CA VAL A 255 3.16 -22.68 17.15
C VAL A 255 3.62 -21.23 17.17
N LEU A 256 4.23 -20.75 16.08
CA LEU A 256 4.62 -19.34 15.96
C LEU A 256 3.39 -18.42 15.87
N ALA A 257 2.39 -18.77 15.06
CA ALA A 257 1.18 -17.96 14.90
C ALA A 257 0.41 -17.79 16.22
N ALA A 258 0.41 -18.80 17.10
CA ALA A 258 -0.21 -18.73 18.42
C ALA A 258 0.48 -17.72 19.37
N ARG A 259 1.67 -17.23 19.05
CA ARG A 259 2.39 -16.22 19.86
C ARG A 259 1.77 -14.83 19.75
N LEU A 260 1.07 -14.53 18.64
CA LEU A 260 0.43 -13.24 18.45
C LEU A 260 -0.90 -13.19 19.21
N ASP A 261 -0.97 -12.36 20.27
CA ASP A 261 -2.25 -12.00 20.89
C ASP A 261 -2.97 -10.93 20.05
N PRO A 262 -4.07 -11.27 19.35
CA PRO A 262 -4.76 -10.33 18.46
C PRO A 262 -5.40 -9.16 19.20
N ILE A 263 -5.79 -9.33 20.47
CA ILE A 263 -6.41 -8.26 21.27
C ILE A 263 -5.35 -7.25 21.71
N ALA A 264 -4.21 -7.73 22.21
CA ALA A 264 -3.10 -6.85 22.57
C ALA A 264 -2.52 -6.14 21.33
N ALA A 265 -2.32 -6.86 20.24
CA ALA A 265 -1.83 -6.31 18.98
C ALA A 265 -2.80 -5.26 18.42
N GLY A 266 -4.11 -5.55 18.41
CA GLY A 266 -5.14 -4.60 18.00
C GLY A 266 -5.15 -3.31 18.83
N ARG A 267 -4.92 -3.39 20.15
CA ARG A 267 -4.78 -2.20 21.01
C ARG A 267 -3.53 -1.37 20.67
N ARG A 268 -2.39 -2.02 20.41
CA ARG A 268 -1.17 -1.32 19.98
C ARG A 268 -1.37 -0.62 18.63
N LEU A 269 -1.98 -1.29 17.66
CA LEU A 269 -2.30 -0.71 16.37
C LEU A 269 -3.26 0.48 16.50
N ALA A 270 -4.31 0.37 17.32
CA ALA A 270 -5.23 1.47 17.57
C ALA A 270 -4.53 2.69 18.20
N ASN A 271 -3.63 2.47 19.15
CA ASN A 271 -2.82 3.54 19.75
C ASN A 271 -1.91 4.21 18.71
N TYR A 272 -1.22 3.42 17.88
CA TYR A 272 -0.39 3.93 16.80
C TYR A 272 -1.20 4.80 15.83
N LEU A 273 -2.36 4.34 15.36
CA LEU A 273 -3.24 5.11 14.47
C LEU A 273 -3.76 6.41 15.11
N ALA A 274 -4.05 6.39 16.42
CA ALA A 274 -4.46 7.56 17.16
C ALA A 274 -3.33 8.61 17.24
N VAL A 275 -2.11 8.18 17.58
CA VAL A 275 -0.92 9.06 17.63
C VAL A 275 -0.59 9.61 16.24
N LEU A 276 -0.59 8.75 15.22
CA LEU A 276 -0.39 9.12 13.82
C LEU A 276 -1.33 10.27 13.41
N THR A 277 -2.60 10.15 13.79
CA THR A 277 -3.63 11.16 13.51
C THR A 277 -3.38 12.45 14.29
N LEU A 278 -3.07 12.35 15.58
CA LEU A 278 -2.81 13.51 16.45
C LEU A 278 -1.59 14.31 16.00
N GLU A 279 -0.52 13.65 15.60
CA GLU A 279 0.69 14.28 15.06
C GLU A 279 0.39 15.04 13.77
N ALA A 280 -0.30 14.41 12.82
CA ALA A 280 -0.68 15.05 11.56
C ALA A 280 -1.56 16.29 11.80
N GLN A 281 -2.55 16.18 12.70
CA GLN A 281 -3.41 17.31 13.07
C GLN A 281 -2.63 18.42 13.77
N THR A 282 -1.63 18.08 14.58
CA THR A 282 -0.78 19.06 15.26
C THR A 282 0.02 19.88 14.26
N ILE A 283 0.56 19.24 13.21
CA ILE A 283 1.24 19.93 12.12
C ILE A 283 0.28 20.83 11.35
N ALA A 284 -0.90 20.33 10.96
CA ALA A 284 -1.91 21.16 10.27
C ALA A 284 -2.30 22.40 11.08
N ARG A 285 -2.52 22.26 12.39
CA ARG A 285 -2.79 23.40 13.27
C ARG A 285 -1.62 24.38 13.35
N ALA A 286 -0.38 23.88 13.38
CA ALA A 286 0.82 24.71 13.38
C ALA A 286 0.94 25.55 12.09
N CYS A 287 0.47 25.02 10.95
CA CYS A 287 0.37 25.74 9.68
C CYS A 287 -0.89 26.63 9.58
N GLY A 288 -1.66 26.79 10.66
CA GLY A 288 -2.89 27.59 10.67
C GLY A 288 -4.07 26.96 9.92
N LYS A 289 -4.01 25.65 9.62
CA LYS A 289 -5.05 24.92 8.89
C LYS A 289 -6.06 24.30 9.85
N SER A 290 -7.35 24.41 9.52
CA SER A 290 -8.46 23.83 10.30
C SER A 290 -8.75 22.37 9.96
N HIS A 291 -8.24 21.86 8.83
CA HIS A 291 -8.42 20.49 8.37
C HIS A 291 -7.14 19.98 7.69
N LEU A 292 -6.89 18.67 7.74
CA LEU A 292 -5.70 18.05 7.13
C LEU A 292 -5.62 18.28 5.61
N HIS A 293 -6.77 18.22 4.92
CA HIS A 293 -6.84 18.50 3.48
C HIS A 293 -6.65 19.96 3.10
N ASN A 294 -6.55 20.87 4.08
CA ASN A 294 -6.21 22.27 3.82
C ASN A 294 -4.69 22.51 3.83
N LEU A 295 -3.89 21.47 4.14
CA LEU A 295 -2.45 21.52 3.93
C LEU A 295 -2.14 21.62 2.45
N GLU A 296 -1.19 22.48 2.11
CA GLU A 296 -0.80 22.81 0.75
C GLU A 296 0.72 22.69 0.58
N PRO A 297 1.23 22.57 -0.66
CA PRO A 297 2.66 22.50 -0.89
C PRO A 297 3.45 23.68 -0.32
N GLU A 298 2.81 24.84 -0.21
CA GLU A 298 3.37 26.08 0.35
C GLU A 298 3.60 26.01 1.87
N ASP A 299 2.98 25.05 2.56
CA ASP A 299 3.26 24.77 3.98
C ASP A 299 4.58 23.98 4.17
N LEU A 300 5.23 23.57 3.07
CA LEU A 300 6.47 22.80 3.06
C LEU A 300 7.63 23.61 2.50
N VAL A 301 8.81 23.38 3.08
CA VAL A 301 10.10 23.76 2.49
C VAL A 301 11.04 22.58 2.52
N ALA A 302 11.91 22.48 1.52
CA ALA A 302 12.96 21.48 1.45
C ALA A 302 14.25 22.00 2.08
N LEU A 303 14.95 21.16 2.83
CA LEU A 303 16.25 21.51 3.43
C LEU A 303 17.42 21.33 2.46
N THR A 304 17.22 20.61 1.36
CA THR A 304 18.24 20.34 0.35
C THR A 304 17.69 20.57 -1.05
N ILE A 305 18.59 20.80 -2.01
CA ILE A 305 18.24 21.03 -3.42
C ILE A 305 17.58 19.78 -4.02
N GLU A 306 18.05 18.59 -3.66
CA GLU A 306 17.51 17.30 -4.11
C GLU A 306 16.07 17.12 -3.62
N ALA A 307 15.81 17.39 -2.34
CA ALA A 307 14.46 17.32 -1.79
C ALA A 307 13.53 18.35 -2.45
N ALA A 308 14.02 19.56 -2.73
CA ALA A 308 13.26 20.60 -3.44
C ALA A 308 12.90 20.16 -4.86
N ALA A 309 13.87 19.60 -5.59
CA ALA A 309 13.68 19.10 -6.95
C ALA A 309 12.72 17.90 -7.00
N MET A 310 12.88 16.92 -6.09
CA MET A 310 12.07 15.71 -6.05
C MET A 310 10.62 16.01 -5.65
N ALA A 311 10.42 16.71 -4.54
CA ALA A 311 9.09 17.00 -4.00
C ALA A 311 8.45 18.25 -4.64
N ARG A 312 9.15 18.95 -5.55
CA ARG A 312 8.71 20.18 -6.21
C ARG A 312 8.17 21.22 -5.23
N VAL A 313 8.91 21.44 -4.14
CA VAL A 313 8.66 22.45 -3.09
C VAL A 313 9.86 23.40 -2.97
N PRO A 314 9.69 24.64 -2.46
CA PRO A 314 10.78 25.61 -2.38
C PRO A 314 11.93 25.15 -1.47
N LEU A 315 13.16 25.54 -1.81
CA LEU A 315 14.30 25.40 -0.92
C LEU A 315 14.16 26.39 0.27
N ALA A 316 14.40 25.91 1.49
CA ALA A 316 14.21 26.69 2.71
C ALA A 316 14.94 28.04 2.67
N GLY A 317 14.20 29.12 2.99
CA GLY A 317 14.70 30.50 2.91
C GLY A 317 14.63 31.13 1.52
N THR A 318 14.00 30.47 0.54
CA THR A 318 13.84 30.95 -0.85
C THR A 318 12.48 30.56 -1.42
N ASP A 319 12.08 31.19 -2.53
CA ASP A 319 10.95 30.75 -3.37
C ASP A 319 11.39 29.83 -4.53
N TRP A 320 12.66 29.43 -4.54
CA TRP A 320 13.25 28.71 -5.66
C TRP A 320 12.93 27.21 -5.60
N ILE A 321 12.39 26.70 -6.71
CA ILE A 321 12.17 25.28 -6.96
C ILE A 321 13.06 24.89 -8.15
N PRO A 322 14.04 23.99 -7.98
CA PRO A 322 14.89 23.57 -9.08
C PRO A 322 14.09 23.06 -10.29
N GLY A 323 14.40 23.57 -11.48
CA GLY A 323 13.72 23.20 -12.73
C GLY A 323 12.40 23.92 -13.01
N LYS A 324 11.93 24.80 -12.12
CA LYS A 324 10.81 25.71 -12.36
C LYS A 324 11.38 27.09 -12.72
N PHE A 325 11.16 27.52 -13.97
CA PHE A 325 11.57 28.85 -14.47
C PHE A 325 10.41 29.84 -14.39
#